data_AF-A0A2V6F594-F1
#
_entry.id   AF-A0A2V6F594-F1
#
_cell.length_a   1.000
_cell.length_b   1.000
_cell.length_c   1.000
_cell.angle_alpha   90.00
_cell.angle_beta   90.00
_cell.angle_gamma   90.00
#
_symmetry.space_group_name_H-M   'P 1'
#
loop_
_entity.id
_entity.type
_entity.pdbx_description
1 polymer ?
#
loop_
_entity_poly.entity_id
_entity_poly.type
_entity_poly.pdbx_seq_one_letter_code
_entity_poly.pdbx_strand_id
1 'polypeptide(L)'
;MRNGQFHTRCFFLAVFAIFMLLSLVNLAADDEPPKKTLLPPKSPRAAAYVLGRLSNQELIEAPRGEFVYVALLERKGLEKRYRVEALDGLAKVRNTDTLTELVKGIQELDLKGEESESVLRDLASLLLQNKTADLAAKRADLEKLAGESQLPLTRQLGYAALITADASADKSFPFRSSATPAFAPRFIRKSSRSCTKPIPP
;
A
#
# COMPACT_ATOMS: atom_id res chain seq x y z
N MET A 1 -33.12 -59.12 51.00
CA MET A 1 -31.98 -58.93 50.06
C MET A 1 -32.52 -58.67 48.65
N ARG A 2 -32.73 -57.41 48.21
CA ARG A 2 -32.99 -57.06 46.78
C ARG A 2 -33.14 -55.55 46.45
N ASN A 3 -32.66 -54.61 47.27
CA ASN A 3 -32.89 -53.17 47.01
C ASN A 3 -31.67 -52.39 46.46
N GLY A 4 -30.48 -53.00 46.37
CA GLY A 4 -29.24 -52.32 45.94
C GLY A 4 -28.89 -52.39 44.44
N GLN A 5 -29.56 -53.24 43.65
CA GLN A 5 -29.25 -53.41 42.21
C GLN A 5 -30.00 -52.43 41.28
N PHE A 6 -31.10 -51.83 41.73
CA PHE A 6 -31.91 -50.94 40.88
C PHE A 6 -31.34 -49.53 40.79
N HIS A 7 -30.74 -49.03 41.87
CA HIS A 7 -30.12 -47.69 41.89
C HIS A 7 -28.88 -47.62 41.00
N THR A 8 -28.04 -48.64 41.02
CA THR A 8 -26.83 -48.71 40.19
C THR A 8 -27.17 -48.77 38.70
N ARG A 9 -28.23 -49.49 38.31
CA ARG A 9 -28.68 -49.56 36.90
C ARG A 9 -29.27 -48.25 36.38
N CYS A 10 -30.07 -47.56 37.18
CA CYS A 10 -30.61 -46.24 36.79
C CYS A 10 -29.50 -45.17 36.72
N PHE A 11 -28.52 -45.22 37.63
CA PHE A 11 -27.39 -44.29 37.60
C PHE A 11 -26.51 -44.50 36.37
N PHE A 12 -26.24 -45.75 35.99
CA PHE A 12 -25.50 -46.06 34.77
C PHE A 12 -26.25 -45.63 33.50
N LEU A 13 -27.57 -45.82 33.43
CA LEU A 13 -28.37 -45.36 32.28
C LEU A 13 -28.41 -43.83 32.17
N ALA A 14 -28.48 -43.11 33.30
CA ALA A 14 -28.45 -41.65 33.31
C ALA A 14 -27.10 -41.08 32.85
N VAL A 15 -25.98 -41.66 33.30
CA VAL A 15 -24.64 -41.26 32.85
C VAL A 15 -24.42 -41.57 31.37
N PHE A 16 -24.92 -42.72 30.88
CA PHE A 16 -24.82 -43.07 29.47
C PHE A 16 -25.65 -42.15 28.57
N ALA A 17 -26.85 -41.74 29.03
CA ALA A 17 -27.69 -40.78 28.33
C ALA A 17 -27.04 -39.38 28.26
N ILE A 18 -26.39 -38.93 29.34
CA ILE A 18 -25.65 -37.65 29.35
C ILE A 18 -24.41 -37.73 28.45
N PHE A 19 -23.72 -38.87 28.40
CA PHE A 19 -22.58 -39.08 27.50
C PHE A 19 -23.01 -39.12 26.02
N MET A 20 -24.16 -39.73 25.71
CA MET A 20 -24.77 -39.70 24.38
C MET A 20 -25.22 -38.29 23.99
N LEU A 21 -25.79 -37.52 24.93
CA LEU A 21 -26.19 -36.14 24.68
C LEU A 21 -24.98 -35.21 24.49
N LEU A 22 -23.88 -35.42 25.23
CA LEU A 22 -22.61 -34.70 25.00
C LEU A 22 -21.94 -35.07 23.67
N SER A 23 -22.15 -36.30 23.18
CA SER A 23 -21.59 -36.75 21.90
C SER A 23 -22.23 -36.06 20.69
N LEU A 24 -23.49 -35.62 20.79
CA LEU A 24 -24.19 -34.90 19.72
C LEU A 24 -23.82 -33.41 19.60
N VAL A 25 -23.22 -32.80 20.63
CA VAL A 25 -22.85 -31.37 20.61
C VAL A 25 -21.58 -31.10 19.80
N ASN A 26 -20.80 -32.13 19.46
CA ASN A 26 -19.57 -31.97 18.66
C ASN A 26 -19.79 -32.00 17.14
N LEU A 27 -21.03 -31.99 16.65
CA LEU A 27 -21.36 -31.99 15.21
C LEU A 27 -21.57 -30.58 14.64
N ALA A 28 -20.93 -29.57 15.23
CA ALA A 28 -20.66 -28.29 14.59
C ALA A 28 -19.15 -28.21 14.33
N ALA A 29 -18.66 -29.12 13.50
CA ALA A 29 -17.33 -28.99 12.94
C ALA A 29 -17.35 -27.78 12.01
N ASP A 30 -16.47 -26.82 12.28
CA ASP A 30 -16.05 -25.77 11.37
C ASP A 30 -15.92 -26.35 9.95
N ASP A 31 -16.81 -25.94 9.06
CA ASP A 31 -16.54 -25.97 7.62
C ASP A 31 -15.58 -24.81 7.32
N GLU A 32 -14.43 -24.77 8.02
CA GLU A 32 -13.29 -23.94 7.64
C GLU A 32 -12.82 -24.49 6.29
N PRO A 33 -12.93 -23.72 5.19
CA PRO A 33 -12.50 -24.20 3.89
C PRO A 33 -11.05 -24.67 4.01
N PRO A 34 -10.69 -25.83 3.45
CA PRO A 34 -9.36 -26.41 3.63
C PRO A 34 -8.33 -25.36 3.23
N LYS A 35 -7.53 -24.92 4.19
CA LYS A 35 -6.44 -23.94 4.02
C LYS A 35 -5.52 -24.48 2.92
N LYS A 36 -5.77 -24.06 1.68
CA LYS A 36 -5.03 -24.54 0.51
C LYS A 36 -3.57 -24.28 0.82
N THR A 37 -2.78 -25.35 0.86
CA THR A 37 -1.34 -25.29 1.13
C THR A 37 -0.68 -24.68 -0.10
N LEU A 38 -0.82 -23.38 -0.26
CA LEU A 38 -0.29 -22.58 -1.36
C LEU A 38 1.21 -22.44 -1.11
N LEU A 39 1.96 -23.51 -1.40
CA LEU A 39 3.41 -23.44 -1.37
C LEU A 39 3.86 -22.56 -2.55
N PRO A 40 4.52 -21.42 -2.30
CA PRO A 40 5.04 -20.59 -3.38
C PRO A 40 6.06 -21.42 -4.18
N PRO A 41 5.92 -21.51 -5.51
CA PRO A 41 6.84 -22.29 -6.32
C PRO A 41 8.25 -21.66 -6.30
N LYS A 42 9.29 -22.48 -6.44
CA LYS A 42 10.69 -22.04 -6.33
C LYS A 42 11.14 -21.10 -7.44
N SER A 43 10.41 -21.01 -8.55
CA SER A 43 10.75 -20.13 -9.68
C SER A 43 9.94 -18.84 -9.66
N PRO A 44 10.56 -17.66 -9.89
CA PRO A 44 9.90 -16.36 -9.81
C PRO A 44 8.72 -16.21 -10.77
N ARG A 45 8.86 -16.72 -12.01
CA ARG A 45 7.79 -16.67 -13.01
C ARG A 45 6.57 -17.51 -12.65
N ALA A 46 6.79 -18.74 -12.16
CA ALA A 46 5.68 -19.58 -11.69
C ALA A 46 5.02 -18.98 -10.45
N ALA A 47 5.79 -18.34 -9.56
CA ALA A 47 5.25 -17.71 -8.37
C ALA A 47 4.34 -16.55 -8.73
N ALA A 48 4.79 -15.64 -9.61
CA ALA A 48 3.96 -14.56 -10.13
C ALA A 48 2.68 -15.08 -10.81
N TYR A 49 2.77 -16.16 -11.59
CA TYR A 49 1.61 -16.76 -12.26
C TYR A 49 0.57 -17.34 -11.29
N VAL A 50 1.02 -18.08 -10.27
CA VAL A 50 0.13 -18.66 -9.26
C VAL A 50 -0.47 -17.57 -8.38
N LEU A 51 0.36 -16.64 -7.90
CA LEU A 51 -0.07 -15.56 -7.00
C LEU A 51 -0.98 -14.54 -7.69
N GLY A 52 -0.81 -14.31 -9.00
CA GLY A 52 -1.67 -13.42 -9.79
C GLY A 52 -3.13 -13.89 -9.85
N ARG A 53 -3.39 -15.19 -9.71
CA ARG A 53 -4.73 -15.78 -9.76
C ARG A 53 -5.47 -15.76 -8.43
N LEU A 54 -4.74 -15.57 -7.33
CA LEU A 54 -5.34 -15.51 -6.00
C LEU A 54 -6.18 -14.24 -5.87
N SER A 55 -7.26 -14.33 -5.10
CA SER A 55 -7.99 -13.17 -4.60
C SER A 55 -7.16 -12.39 -3.57
N ASN A 56 -7.58 -11.17 -3.24
CA ASN A 56 -6.87 -10.37 -2.22
C ASN A 56 -6.89 -11.08 -0.84
N GLN A 57 -7.99 -11.75 -0.49
CA GLN A 57 -8.13 -12.49 0.77
C GLN A 57 -7.18 -13.70 0.80
N GLU A 58 -7.17 -14.51 -0.26
CA GLU A 58 -6.26 -15.66 -0.34
C GLU A 58 -4.78 -15.24 -0.34
N LEU A 59 -4.46 -14.09 -0.94
CA LEU A 59 -3.09 -13.55 -0.92
C LEU A 59 -2.66 -13.09 0.48
N ILE A 60 -3.60 -12.55 1.28
CA ILE A 60 -3.34 -12.16 2.67
C ILE A 60 -3.12 -13.40 3.55
N GLU A 61 -3.77 -14.52 3.27
CA GLU A 61 -3.62 -15.77 4.02
C GLU A 61 -2.43 -16.62 3.55
N ALA A 62 -1.87 -16.30 2.39
CA ALA A 62 -0.75 -17.03 1.81
C ALA A 62 0.48 -17.02 2.74
N PRO A 63 1.26 -18.12 2.77
CA PRO A 63 2.44 -18.21 3.62
C PRO A 63 3.44 -17.13 3.22
N ARG A 64 3.92 -16.38 4.23
CA ARG A 64 4.85 -15.28 4.01
C ARG A 64 6.16 -15.76 3.39
N GLY A 65 6.63 -15.01 2.41
CA GLY A 65 7.84 -15.28 1.66
C GLY A 65 8.08 -14.19 0.64
N GLU A 66 9.28 -14.17 0.04
CA GLU A 66 9.69 -13.08 -0.86
C GLU A 66 8.67 -12.82 -1.97
N PHE A 67 8.26 -13.87 -2.70
CA PHE A 67 7.31 -13.73 -3.80
C PHE A 67 5.93 -13.24 -3.35
N VAL A 68 5.49 -13.62 -2.15
CA VAL A 68 4.21 -13.18 -1.59
C VAL A 68 4.29 -11.71 -1.21
N TYR A 69 5.41 -11.26 -0.65
CA TYR A 69 5.59 -9.85 -0.34
C TYR A 69 5.63 -8.98 -1.60
N VAL A 70 6.30 -9.42 -2.67
CA VAL A 70 6.24 -8.73 -3.97
C VAL A 70 4.79 -8.67 -4.47
N ALA A 71 4.07 -9.79 -4.44
CA ALA A 71 2.67 -9.82 -4.89
C ALA A 71 1.76 -8.91 -4.05
N LEU A 72 1.95 -8.83 -2.73
CA LEU A 72 1.21 -7.93 -1.85
C LEU A 72 1.51 -6.46 -2.18
N LEU A 73 2.78 -6.12 -2.42
CA LEU A 73 3.19 -4.75 -2.74
C LEU A 73 2.56 -4.25 -4.04
N GLU A 74 2.41 -5.13 -5.02
CA GLU A 74 1.93 -4.79 -6.37
C GLU A 74 0.41 -4.90 -6.53
N ARG A 75 -0.30 -5.44 -5.53
CA ARG A 75 -1.73 -5.73 -5.64
C ARG A 75 -2.57 -4.46 -5.62
N LYS A 76 -3.59 -4.40 -6.48
CA LYS A 76 -4.63 -3.36 -6.48
C LYS A 76 -5.65 -3.60 -5.35
N GLY A 77 -6.11 -2.52 -4.73
CA GLY A 77 -7.16 -2.57 -3.70
C GLY A 77 -6.75 -3.30 -2.42
N LEU A 78 -5.44 -3.37 -2.15
CA LEU A 78 -4.91 -3.91 -0.90
C LEU A 78 -4.76 -2.78 0.12
N GLU A 79 -5.13 -3.04 1.36
CA GLU A 79 -4.97 -2.05 2.42
C GLU A 79 -3.49 -1.73 2.69
N LYS A 80 -3.22 -0.48 3.06
CA LYS A 80 -1.87 0.03 3.36
C LYS A 80 -1.10 -0.81 4.38
N ARG A 81 -1.77 -1.38 5.39
CA ARG A 81 -1.13 -2.22 6.42
C ARG A 81 -0.35 -3.39 5.83
N TYR A 82 -0.90 -4.04 4.80
CA TYR A 82 -0.27 -5.19 4.16
C TYR A 82 0.87 -4.78 3.24
N ARG A 83 0.84 -3.56 2.68
CA ARG A 83 1.96 -3.00 1.92
C ARG A 83 3.14 -2.71 2.84
N VAL A 84 2.90 -2.15 4.03
CA VAL A 84 3.96 -1.94 5.04
C VAL A 84 4.54 -3.27 5.50
N GLU A 85 3.69 -4.25 5.81
CA GLU A 85 4.14 -5.61 6.14
C GLU A 85 5.02 -6.22 5.05
N ALA A 86 4.63 -6.04 3.78
CA ALA A 86 5.39 -6.52 2.63
C ALA A 86 6.76 -5.85 2.51
N LEU A 87 6.85 -4.53 2.71
CA LEU A 87 8.11 -3.79 2.69
C LEU A 87 9.05 -4.25 3.82
N ASP A 88 8.52 -4.40 5.04
CA ASP A 88 9.29 -4.92 6.18
C ASP A 88 9.78 -6.35 5.94
N GLY A 89 8.92 -7.19 5.34
CA GLY A 89 9.24 -8.55 4.96
C GLY A 89 10.34 -8.61 3.89
N LEU A 90 10.22 -7.81 2.83
CA LEU A 90 11.23 -7.72 1.76
C LEU A 90 12.57 -7.21 2.30
N ALA A 91 12.56 -6.17 3.12
CA ALA A 91 13.74 -5.63 3.77
C ALA A 91 14.49 -6.71 4.58
N LYS A 92 13.75 -7.51 5.36
CA LYS A 92 14.33 -8.62 6.14
C LYS A 92 14.88 -9.75 5.27
N VAL A 93 14.13 -10.17 4.26
CA VAL A 93 14.55 -11.28 3.38
C VAL A 93 15.75 -10.89 2.54
N ARG A 94 15.80 -9.65 2.06
CA ARG A 94 16.88 -9.13 1.19
C ARG A 94 18.04 -8.48 1.95
N ASN A 95 17.94 -8.37 3.28
CA ASN A 95 18.90 -7.66 4.14
C ASN A 95 19.13 -6.20 3.68
N THR A 96 18.04 -5.53 3.32
CA THR A 96 18.01 -4.14 2.88
C THR A 96 17.15 -3.29 3.80
N ASP A 97 17.09 -1.99 3.54
CA ASP A 97 16.24 -1.05 4.26
C ASP A 97 14.86 -0.91 3.61
N THR A 98 13.82 -0.64 4.40
CA THR A 98 12.42 -0.53 3.95
C THR A 98 12.22 0.58 2.92
N LEU A 99 12.91 1.71 3.05
CA LEU A 99 12.89 2.79 2.06
C LEU A 99 13.54 2.36 0.74
N THR A 100 14.58 1.54 0.82
CA THR A 100 15.26 1.02 -0.37
C THR A 100 14.32 0.10 -1.16
N GLU A 101 13.61 -0.79 -0.47
CA GLU A 101 12.63 -1.67 -1.11
C GLU A 101 11.38 -0.90 -1.60
N LEU A 102 10.97 0.17 -0.90
CA LEU A 102 9.89 1.04 -1.35
C LEU A 102 10.23 1.75 -2.67
N VAL A 103 11.42 2.36 -2.76
CA VAL A 103 11.88 3.03 -3.99
C VAL A 103 12.02 2.04 -5.14
N LYS A 104 12.58 0.85 -4.89
CA LYS A 104 12.63 -0.23 -5.89
C LYS A 104 11.25 -0.67 -6.35
N GLY A 105 10.31 -0.87 -5.42
CA GLY A 105 8.93 -1.25 -5.76
C GLY A 105 8.25 -0.20 -6.64
N ILE A 106 8.49 1.09 -6.39
CA ILE A 106 8.02 2.19 -7.25
C ILE A 106 8.63 2.08 -8.66
N GLN A 107 9.93 1.82 -8.77
CA GLN A 107 10.60 1.63 -10.07
C GLN A 107 10.05 0.41 -10.83
N GLU A 108 9.83 -0.71 -10.14
CA GLU A 108 9.28 -1.92 -10.75
C GLU A 108 7.84 -1.72 -11.25
N LEU A 109 7.02 -0.97 -10.50
CA LEU A 109 5.66 -0.62 -10.91
C LEU A 109 5.64 0.39 -12.06
N ASP A 110 6.59 1.32 -12.11
CA ASP A 110 6.73 2.27 -13.21
C ASP A 110 6.97 1.55 -14.56
N LEU A 111 7.79 0.50 -14.54
CA LEU A 111 8.05 -0.34 -15.72
C LEU A 111 6.82 -1.15 -16.19
N LYS A 112 5.81 -1.35 -15.32
CA LYS A 112 4.57 -2.04 -15.67
C LYS A 112 3.56 -1.13 -16.40
N GLY A 113 3.80 0.17 -16.43
CA GLY A 113 2.95 1.13 -17.12
C GLY A 113 1.68 1.52 -16.36
N GLU A 114 0.72 2.12 -17.07
CA GLU A 114 -0.42 2.82 -16.48
C GLU A 114 -1.33 1.94 -15.59
N GLU A 115 -1.31 0.62 -15.80
CA GLU A 115 -2.08 -0.29 -14.96
C GLU A 115 -1.65 -0.23 -13.49
N SER A 116 -0.42 0.16 -13.18
CA SER A 116 0.09 0.25 -11.81
C SER A 116 -0.19 1.60 -11.13
N GLU A 117 -0.78 2.57 -11.82
CA GLU A 117 -0.92 3.95 -11.30
C GLU A 117 -1.63 4.03 -9.94
N SER A 118 -2.69 3.25 -9.74
CA SER A 118 -3.42 3.25 -8.46
C SER A 118 -2.53 2.76 -7.31
N VAL A 119 -1.72 1.73 -7.58
CA VAL A 119 -0.77 1.17 -6.63
C VAL A 119 0.38 2.14 -6.38
N LEU A 120 0.87 2.81 -7.43
CA LEU A 120 1.89 3.85 -7.33
C LEU A 120 1.43 5.02 -6.45
N ARG A 121 0.16 5.43 -6.53
CA ARG A 121 -0.40 6.47 -5.64
C ARG A 121 -0.44 6.01 -4.18
N ASP A 122 -0.76 4.74 -3.93
CA ASP A 122 -0.71 4.19 -2.57
C ASP A 122 0.74 4.19 -2.02
N LEU A 123 1.72 3.76 -2.84
CA LEU A 123 3.14 3.78 -2.46
C LEU A 123 3.70 5.19 -2.33
N ALA A 124 3.23 6.14 -3.14
CA ALA A 124 3.57 7.55 -3.01
C ALA A 124 3.22 8.09 -1.64
N SER A 125 2.02 7.75 -1.15
CA SER A 125 1.58 8.16 0.19
C SER A 125 2.48 7.60 1.29
N LEU A 126 3.01 6.38 1.11
CA LEU A 126 3.97 5.76 2.03
C LEU A 126 5.32 6.46 1.97
N LEU A 127 5.83 6.76 0.76
CA LEU A 127 7.13 7.40 0.56
C LEU A 127 7.18 8.77 1.24
N LEU A 128 6.16 9.59 1.05
CA LEU A 128 6.09 10.96 1.58
C LEU A 128 5.83 11.03 3.09
N GLN A 129 5.51 9.91 3.75
CA GLN A 129 5.36 9.84 5.21
C GLN A 129 6.68 9.56 5.94
N ASN A 130 7.76 9.27 5.21
CA ASN A 130 9.06 9.03 5.81
C ASN A 130 9.71 10.35 6.28
N LYS A 131 10.67 10.22 7.20
CA LYS A 131 11.37 11.39 7.73
C LYS A 131 12.20 12.04 6.62
N THR A 132 12.29 13.37 6.68
CA THR A 132 13.05 14.17 5.70
C THR A 132 14.52 13.73 5.61
N ALA A 133 15.14 13.41 6.74
CA ALA A 133 16.54 12.94 6.79
C ALA A 133 16.75 11.61 6.05
N ASP A 134 15.80 10.68 6.16
CA ASP A 134 15.91 9.36 5.53
C ASP A 134 15.72 9.48 4.00
N LEU A 135 14.81 10.37 3.57
CA LEU A 135 14.64 10.71 2.15
C LEU A 135 15.88 11.43 1.59
N ALA A 136 16.51 12.31 2.37
CA ALA A 136 17.74 12.98 1.97
C ALA A 136 18.92 12.00 1.80
N ALA A 137 19.00 10.96 2.63
CA ALA A 137 20.00 9.90 2.48
C ALA A 137 19.83 9.09 1.17
N LYS A 138 18.62 9.09 0.58
CA LYS A 138 18.28 8.41 -0.67
C LYS A 138 18.15 9.35 -1.86
N ARG A 139 18.69 10.57 -1.77
CA ARG A 139 18.55 11.62 -2.81
C ARG A 139 18.88 11.13 -4.22
N ALA A 140 19.99 10.42 -4.41
CA ALA A 140 20.41 9.94 -5.73
C ALA A 140 19.38 8.99 -6.37
N ASP A 141 18.71 8.15 -5.57
CA ASP A 141 17.67 7.25 -6.08
C ASP A 141 16.38 8.02 -6.40
N LEU A 142 16.07 9.07 -5.63
CA LEU A 142 14.95 9.98 -5.88
C LEU A 142 15.15 10.85 -7.13
N GLU A 143 16.39 11.28 -7.41
CA GLU A 143 16.77 12.00 -8.63
C GLU A 143 16.56 11.13 -9.87
N LYS A 144 16.89 9.84 -9.81
CA LYS A 144 16.57 8.87 -10.86
C LYS A 144 15.07 8.72 -11.05
N LEU A 145 14.30 8.61 -9.97
CA LEU A 145 12.84 8.58 -10.07
C LEU A 145 12.29 9.84 -10.75
N ALA A 146 12.82 11.01 -10.45
CA ALA A 146 12.38 12.27 -11.04
C ALA A 146 12.76 12.39 -12.53
N GLY A 147 13.96 11.93 -12.92
CA GLY A 147 14.51 12.15 -14.26
C GLY A 147 14.33 11.00 -15.26
N GLU A 148 14.31 9.75 -14.80
CA GLU A 148 14.44 8.56 -15.65
C GLU A 148 13.18 7.67 -15.69
N SER A 149 12.17 7.95 -14.84
CA SER A 149 10.94 7.16 -14.82
C SER A 149 10.12 7.31 -16.11
N GLN A 150 9.45 6.23 -16.52
CA GLN A 150 8.62 6.15 -17.72
C GLN A 150 7.30 6.90 -17.53
N LEU A 151 6.61 6.69 -16.39
CA LEU A 151 5.33 7.31 -16.14
C LEU A 151 5.49 8.75 -15.64
N PRO A 152 4.61 9.67 -16.10
CA PRO A 152 4.61 11.05 -15.61
C PRO A 152 4.33 11.12 -14.11
N LEU A 153 3.48 10.22 -13.59
CA LEU A 153 3.15 10.13 -12.17
C LEU A 153 4.38 9.82 -11.31
N THR A 154 5.22 8.88 -11.74
CA THR A 154 6.44 8.50 -11.01
C THR A 154 7.46 9.63 -11.00
N ARG A 155 7.60 10.37 -12.11
CA ARG A 155 8.44 11.58 -12.16
C ARG A 155 7.95 12.65 -11.18
N GLN A 156 6.64 12.91 -11.15
CA GLN A 156 6.02 13.84 -10.19
C GLN A 156 6.28 13.42 -8.74
N LEU A 157 6.16 12.11 -8.46
CA LEU A 157 6.48 11.56 -7.14
C LEU A 157 7.96 11.77 -6.77
N GLY A 158 8.88 11.51 -7.70
CA GLY A 158 10.31 11.77 -7.50
C GLY A 158 10.59 13.23 -7.11
N TYR A 159 10.00 14.19 -7.83
CA TYR A 159 10.11 15.61 -7.48
C TYR A 159 9.50 15.94 -6.11
N ALA A 160 8.31 15.43 -5.80
CA ALA A 160 7.67 15.65 -4.50
C ALA A 160 8.52 15.10 -3.34
N ALA A 161 9.13 13.94 -3.53
CA ALA A 161 10.03 13.34 -2.55
C ALA A 161 11.32 14.17 -2.38
N LEU A 162 11.90 14.70 -3.46
CA LEU A 162 13.06 15.60 -3.39
C LEU A 162 12.75 16.90 -2.65
N ILE A 163 11.59 17.53 -2.92
CA ILE A 163 11.15 18.73 -2.20
C ILE A 163 11.02 18.44 -0.69
N THR A 164 10.48 17.27 -0.34
CA THR A 164 10.29 16.85 1.05
C THR A 164 11.63 16.54 1.72
N ALA A 165 12.57 15.92 1.00
CA ALA A 165 13.93 15.64 1.46
C ALA A 165 14.72 16.93 1.75
N ASP A 166 14.56 17.96 0.92
CA ASP A 166 15.24 19.24 1.08
C ASP A 166 14.66 20.13 2.18
N ALA A 167 13.48 19.79 2.71
CA ALA A 167 12.68 20.64 3.59
C ALA A 167 12.49 22.09 3.05
N SER A 168 12.73 22.28 1.75
CA SER A 168 12.72 23.55 1.02
C SER A 168 12.57 23.26 -0.48
N ALA A 169 11.70 24.02 -1.14
CA ALA A 169 11.50 23.91 -2.59
C ALA A 169 12.68 24.49 -3.40
N ASP A 170 13.55 25.30 -2.79
CA ASP A 170 14.55 26.09 -3.53
C ASP A 170 15.72 25.26 -4.09
N LYS A 171 16.03 24.10 -3.49
CA LYS A 171 17.14 23.22 -3.93
C LYS A 171 16.73 22.15 -4.94
N SER A 172 15.45 21.79 -5.00
CA SER A 172 14.94 20.67 -5.80
C SER A 172 14.56 21.07 -7.23
N PHE A 173 14.42 22.37 -7.51
CA PHE A 173 14.24 22.89 -8.85
C PHE A 173 15.55 23.49 -9.39
N PRO A 174 16.15 22.96 -10.47
CA PRO A 174 17.05 23.76 -11.28
C PRO A 174 16.18 24.78 -12.04
N PHE A 175 15.75 25.85 -11.38
CA PHE A 175 15.20 27.00 -12.10
C PHE A 175 16.34 27.56 -12.96
N ARG A 176 16.34 27.21 -14.25
CA ARG A 176 17.13 27.90 -15.26
C ARG A 176 16.63 29.35 -15.28
N SER A 177 17.26 30.22 -14.50
CA SER A 177 17.04 31.67 -14.54
C SER A 177 17.71 32.25 -15.79
N SER A 178 17.27 31.84 -16.98
CA SER A 178 17.42 32.73 -18.12
C SER A 178 16.31 33.78 -17.97
N ALA A 179 16.71 34.92 -17.43
CA ALA A 179 15.87 36.08 -17.21
C ALA A 179 15.02 36.42 -18.45
N THR A 180 13.71 36.51 -18.24
CA THR A 180 12.84 37.43 -19.00
C THR A 180 11.83 38.01 -18.02
N PRO A 181 12.00 39.26 -17.52
CA PRO A 181 10.95 39.93 -16.78
C PRO A 181 9.98 40.52 -17.81
N ALA A 182 8.95 39.77 -18.18
CA ALA A 182 7.86 40.30 -18.98
C ALA A 182 6.50 39.77 -18.51
N PHE A 183 6.30 39.74 -17.20
CA PHE A 183 4.95 39.80 -16.63
C PHE A 183 4.74 41.21 -16.08
N ALA A 184 4.49 42.15 -16.98
CA ALA A 184 4.01 43.47 -16.58
C ALA A 184 2.53 43.34 -16.21
N PRO A 185 2.11 43.56 -14.95
CA PRO A 185 0.70 43.71 -14.66
C PRO A 185 0.22 44.98 -15.35
N ARG A 186 -0.72 44.86 -16.29
CA ARG A 186 -1.43 46.01 -16.88
C ARG A 186 -2.40 46.58 -15.85
N PHE A 187 -1.86 47.16 -14.78
CA PHE A 187 -2.59 48.00 -13.85
C PHE A 187 -2.82 49.35 -14.54
N ILE A 188 -3.93 49.47 -15.29
CA ILE A 188 -4.35 50.80 -15.77
C ILE A 188 -4.85 51.60 -14.56
N ARG A 189 -3.97 52.51 -14.15
CA ARG A 189 -4.17 53.57 -13.17
C ARG A 189 -5.23 54.56 -13.69
N LYS A 190 -6.28 54.74 -12.89
CA LYS A 190 -6.91 56.00 -12.45
C LYS A 190 -7.12 57.11 -13.51
N SER A 191 -8.39 57.44 -13.78
CA SER A 191 -8.80 58.72 -14.36
C SER A 191 -10.05 59.26 -13.66
N SER A 192 -9.83 59.94 -12.53
CA SER A 192 -10.76 60.91 -11.99
C SER A 192 -10.84 62.11 -12.94
N ARG A 193 -11.98 62.34 -13.61
CA ARG A 193 -12.41 63.66 -14.06
C ARG A 193 -13.92 63.82 -13.92
N SER A 194 -14.27 64.63 -12.92
CA SER A 194 -15.45 65.47 -12.86
C SER A 194 -15.82 66.10 -14.20
N CYS A 195 -17.10 66.05 -14.59
CA CYS A 195 -17.74 67.02 -15.48
C CYS A 195 -19.26 67.00 -15.23
N THR A 196 -19.69 67.78 -14.25
CA THR A 196 -20.96 68.48 -14.27
C THR A 196 -20.92 69.51 -15.40
N LYS A 197 -21.95 69.61 -16.25
CA LYS A 197 -22.44 70.85 -16.91
C LYS A 197 -23.64 70.60 -17.86
N PRO A 198 -24.39 71.65 -18.32
CA PRO A 198 -25.82 71.82 -18.02
C PRO A 198 -26.77 71.82 -19.27
N ILE A 199 -28.07 72.03 -19.00
CA ILE A 199 -29.23 72.41 -19.86
C ILE A 199 -28.86 73.68 -20.70
N PRO A 200 -29.41 74.04 -21.91
CA PRO A 200 -30.81 73.97 -22.42
C PRO A 200 -30.89 73.80 -23.98
N PRO A 201 -31.88 74.29 -24.80
CA PRO A 201 -32.97 75.27 -24.60
C PRO A 201 -34.26 74.74 -23.97
#